data_AF-A0A1I9GA73-F1
#
_entry.id   AF-A0A1I9GA73-F1
#
_cell.length_a   1.000
_cell.length_b   1.000
_cell.length_c   1.000
_cell.angle_alpha   90.00
_cell.angle_beta   90.00
_cell.angle_gamma   90.00
#
_symmetry.space_group_name_H-M   'P 1'
#
loop_
_entity.id
_entity.type
_entity.pdbx_description
1 polymer ?
#
loop_
_entity_poly.entity_id
_entity_poly.type
_entity_poly.pdbx_seq_one_letter_code
_entity_poly.pdbx_strand_id
1 'polypeptide(L)'
;FDRWVTRDYIIDKCRETYPMFYNWSYKNRLAGRPTERISGIYGRLQKEGCFYLFRNGWEVAESFAAEYKDKLPNMIREYELVSNKCGVIDLSWRGKIEVLFPFLFVY
;
A
#
# COMPACT_ATOMS: atom_id res chain seq x y z
N PHE A 1 13.99 -0.34 -6.93
CA PHE A 1 14.02 -0.54 -5.47
C PHE A 1 14.54 0.74 -4.81
N ASP A 2 14.21 0.98 -3.54
CA ASP A 2 14.48 2.22 -2.81
C ASP A 2 14.92 1.84 -1.37
N ARG A 3 15.22 2.79 -0.49
CA ARG A 3 15.86 2.53 0.83
C ARG A 3 15.14 1.53 1.73
N TRP A 4 13.82 1.35 1.54
CA TRP A 4 13.00 0.41 2.30
C TRP A 4 13.30 -1.07 2.02
N VAL A 5 14.09 -1.37 0.98
CA VAL A 5 14.35 -2.73 0.52
C VAL A 5 15.56 -3.29 1.28
N THR A 6 15.27 -3.94 2.40
CA THR A 6 16.29 -4.60 3.22
C THR A 6 16.69 -5.95 2.64
N ARG A 7 17.83 -6.49 3.10
CA ARG A 7 18.29 -7.83 2.71
C ARG A 7 17.28 -8.91 3.11
N ASP A 8 16.67 -8.78 4.29
CA ASP A 8 15.65 -9.70 4.79
C ASP A 8 14.40 -9.67 3.90
N TYR A 9 13.94 -8.47 3.52
CA TYR A 9 12.84 -8.33 2.57
C TYR A 9 13.11 -9.07 1.26
N ILE A 10 14.32 -8.95 0.71
CA ILE A 10 14.72 -9.63 -0.53
C ILE A 10 14.67 -11.15 -0.33
N ILE A 11 15.25 -11.67 0.75
CA ILE A 11 15.28 -13.12 1.04
C ILE A 11 13.86 -13.67 1.14
N ASP A 12 12.99 -13.00 1.91
CA ASP A 12 11.60 -13.44 2.10
C ASP A 12 10.80 -13.37 0.81
N LYS A 13 10.94 -12.30 0.02
CA LYS A 13 10.28 -12.19 -1.28
C LYS A 13 10.79 -13.19 -2.30
N CYS A 14 12.09 -13.49 -2.31
CA CYS A 14 12.65 -14.54 -3.16
C CYS A 14 12.09 -15.91 -2.78
N ARG A 15 12.03 -16.23 -1.47
CA ARG A 15 11.45 -17.48 -0.96
C ARG A 15 9.96 -17.62 -1.31
N GLU A 16 9.19 -16.53 -1.19
CA GLU A 16 7.77 -16.50 -1.59
C GLU A 16 7.60 -16.67 -3.10
N THR A 17 8.47 -16.03 -3.90
CA THR A 17 8.33 -15.97 -5.37
C THR A 17 8.82 -17.24 -6.08
N TYR A 18 9.92 -17.83 -5.62
CA TYR A 18 10.54 -19.00 -6.27
C TYR A 18 9.55 -20.17 -6.52
N PRO A 19 8.73 -20.62 -5.55
CA PRO A 19 7.77 -21.70 -5.79
C PRO A 19 6.60 -21.30 -6.72
N MET A 20 6.40 -19.99 -6.97
CA MET A 20 5.33 -19.50 -7.85
C MET A 20 5.63 -19.72 -9.34
N PHE A 21 6.82 -20.21 -9.69
CA PHE A 21 7.18 -20.52 -11.08
C PHE A 21 6.15 -21.45 -11.76
N TYR A 22 5.62 -22.43 -11.02
CA TYR A 22 4.60 -23.37 -11.52
C TYR A 22 3.17 -23.00 -11.14
N ASN A 23 2.98 -22.01 -10.26
CA ASN A 23 1.66 -21.61 -9.76
C ASN A 23 1.61 -20.10 -9.54
N TRP A 24 1.50 -19.38 -10.65
CA TRP A 24 1.45 -17.93 -10.64
C TRP A 24 0.21 -17.43 -9.90
N SER A 25 0.38 -16.41 -9.05
CA SER A 25 -0.72 -15.81 -8.31
C SER A 25 -0.67 -14.30 -8.37
N TYR A 26 -1.77 -13.68 -8.79
CA TYR A 26 -1.99 -12.23 -8.70
C TYR A 26 -2.47 -11.78 -7.31
N LYS A 27 -2.35 -12.66 -6.30
CA LYS A 27 -2.81 -12.37 -4.94
C LYS A 27 -1.93 -11.33 -4.25
N ASN A 28 -2.54 -10.66 -3.28
CA ASN A 28 -1.86 -9.79 -2.34
C ASN A 28 -0.88 -10.60 -1.48
N ARG A 29 0.41 -10.50 -1.79
CA ARG A 29 1.49 -11.32 -1.21
C ARG A 29 1.97 -10.77 0.13
N LEU A 30 2.18 -11.63 1.12
CA LEU A 30 2.39 -11.22 2.52
C LEU A 30 3.86 -11.26 2.97
N ALA A 31 4.73 -12.07 2.36
CA ALA A 31 6.09 -12.23 2.86
C ALA A 31 6.87 -10.90 2.86
N GLY A 32 7.62 -10.61 3.91
CA GLY A 32 8.39 -9.36 4.04
C GLY A 32 7.56 -8.09 4.26
N ARG A 33 6.28 -8.19 4.65
CA ARG A 33 5.42 -7.04 4.95
C ARG A 33 5.05 -6.97 6.43
N PRO A 34 4.80 -5.76 6.97
CA PRO A 34 5.01 -4.45 6.35
C PRO A 34 6.50 -4.13 6.23
N THR A 35 6.86 -3.18 5.36
CA THR A 35 8.24 -2.66 5.30
C THR A 35 8.39 -1.44 6.21
N GLU A 36 9.58 -0.86 6.29
CA GLU A 36 9.78 0.42 7.00
C GLU A 36 9.03 1.59 6.34
N ARG A 37 8.60 1.44 5.08
CA ARG A 37 7.90 2.47 4.31
C ARG A 37 6.39 2.41 4.55
N ILE A 38 5.96 2.78 5.76
CA ILE A 38 4.55 2.87 6.16
C ILE A 38 4.13 4.32 6.41
N SER A 39 2.83 4.61 6.31
CA SER A 39 2.33 5.93 6.68
C SER A 39 2.28 6.08 8.20
N GLY A 40 2.36 7.33 8.69
CA GLY A 40 2.28 7.61 10.13
C GLY A 40 0.95 7.19 10.78
N ILE A 41 -0.09 6.98 9.98
CA ILE A 41 -1.42 6.54 10.44
C ILE A 41 -1.67 5.04 10.22
N TYR A 42 -0.69 4.28 9.74
CA TYR A 42 -0.81 2.84 9.46
C TYR A 42 -1.42 2.06 10.65
N GLY A 43 -0.86 2.23 11.86
CA GLY A 43 -1.38 1.54 13.04
C GLY A 43 -2.80 1.93 13.43
N ARG A 44 -3.25 3.16 13.11
CA ARG A 44 -4.64 3.58 13.36
C ARG A 44 -5.57 2.91 12.36
N LEU A 45 -5.25 2.98 11.07
CA LEU A 45 -6.04 2.38 10.01
C LEU A 45 -6.12 0.84 10.17
N GLN A 46 -5.04 0.18 10.57
CA GLN A 46 -5.03 -1.25 10.87
C GLN A 46 -6.03 -1.63 11.99
N LYS A 47 -6.16 -0.79 13.03
CA LYS A 47 -7.14 -1.00 14.12
C LYS A 47 -8.58 -0.87 13.65
N GLU A 48 -8.84 -0.05 12.63
CA GLU A 48 -10.16 0.14 12.02
C GLU A 48 -10.49 -0.97 10.98
N GLY A 49 -9.69 -2.04 10.91
CA GLY A 49 -9.93 -3.16 9.99
C GLY A 49 -9.53 -2.87 8.55
N CYS A 50 -8.50 -2.04 8.34
CA CYS A 50 -7.99 -1.76 7.00
C CYS A 50 -7.35 -3.00 6.35
N PHE A 51 -7.77 -3.28 5.13
CA PHE A 51 -7.13 -4.22 4.21
C PHE A 51 -6.13 -3.47 3.34
N TYR A 52 -4.86 -3.87 3.43
CA TYR A 52 -3.75 -3.22 2.74
C TYR A 52 -3.30 -3.95 1.48
N LEU A 53 -3.12 -3.20 0.39
CA LEU A 53 -2.35 -3.63 -0.76
C LEU A 53 -0.90 -3.16 -0.67
N PHE A 54 0.01 -4.03 -1.10
CA PHE A 54 1.42 -3.68 -1.22
C PHE A 54 1.71 -2.91 -2.51
N ARG A 55 2.28 -1.71 -2.41
CA ARG A 55 2.72 -0.91 -3.57
C ARG A 55 4.09 -0.29 -3.34
N ASN A 56 5.13 -0.82 -3.98
CA ASN A 56 6.49 -0.26 -3.96
C ASN A 56 7.00 0.05 -2.53
N GLY A 57 6.81 -0.89 -1.60
CA GLY A 57 7.17 -0.76 -0.19
C GLY A 57 6.03 -0.27 0.70
N TRP A 58 5.09 0.48 0.14
CA TRP A 58 3.96 1.03 0.90
C TRP A 58 2.87 0.01 1.18
N GLU A 59 2.32 0.10 2.38
CA GLU A 59 1.02 -0.45 2.75
C GLU A 59 -0.07 0.56 2.40
N VAL A 60 -0.79 0.31 1.31
CA VAL A 60 -1.84 1.20 0.79
C VAL A 60 -3.21 0.69 1.20
N ALA A 61 -3.94 1.51 1.96
CA ALA A 61 -5.31 1.21 2.38
C ALA A 61 -6.20 1.03 1.14
N GLU A 62 -6.75 -0.17 0.95
CA GLU A 62 -7.62 -0.48 -0.19
C GLU A 62 -9.10 -0.48 0.20
N SER A 63 -9.43 -1.03 1.36
CA SER A 63 -10.81 -1.05 1.90
C SER A 63 -10.76 -1.28 3.41
N PHE A 64 -11.82 -0.97 4.13
CA PHE A 64 -12.00 -1.25 5.56
C PHE A 64 -12.93 -2.45 5.72
N ALA A 65 -12.38 -3.63 5.48
CA ALA A 65 -13.04 -4.93 5.57
C ALA A 65 -12.18 -5.88 6.41
N ALA A 66 -12.79 -6.57 7.37
CA ALA A 66 -12.10 -7.55 8.21
C ALA A 66 -11.56 -8.74 7.39
N GLU A 67 -12.24 -9.12 6.31
CA GLU A 67 -11.86 -10.23 5.43
C GLU A 67 -11.98 -9.87 3.94
N TYR A 68 -11.17 -10.53 3.10
CA TYR A 68 -11.17 -10.31 1.64
C TYR A 68 -12.52 -10.67 0.99
N LYS A 69 -13.24 -11.64 1.54
CA LYS A 69 -14.56 -12.07 1.03
C LYS A 69 -15.61 -10.95 1.12
N ASP A 70 -15.47 -10.08 2.11
CA ASP A 70 -16.41 -8.98 2.38
C ASP A 70 -16.02 -7.67 1.67
N LYS A 71 -15.09 -7.73 0.72
CA LYS A 71 -14.55 -6.56 0.04
C LYS A 71 -15.60 -5.80 -0.78
N LEU A 72 -16.40 -6.47 -1.60
CA LEU A 72 -17.36 -5.78 -2.49
C LEU A 72 -18.44 -5.00 -1.71
N PRO A 73 -19.13 -5.59 -0.71
CA PRO A 73 -20.08 -4.84 0.12
C PRO A 73 -19.44 -3.65 0.83
N ASN A 74 -18.21 -3.79 1.34
CA ASN A 74 -17.51 -2.69 2.01
C ASN A 74 -17.11 -1.58 1.03
N MET A 75 -16.67 -1.93 -0.19
CA MET A 75 -16.40 -0.95 -1.24
C MET A 75 -17.65 -0.16 -1.64
N ILE A 76 -18.81 -0.81 -1.71
CA ILE A 76 -20.09 -0.11 -1.96
C ILE A 76 -20.40 0.86 -0.82
N ARG A 77 -20.25 0.42 0.44
CA ARG A 77 -20.46 1.28 1.61
C ARG A 77 -19.51 2.48 1.64
N GLU A 78 -18.23 2.29 1.30
CA GLU A 78 -17.24 3.37 1.21
C GLU A 78 -17.57 4.33 0.05
N TYR A 79 -18.00 3.81 -1.10
CA TYR A 79 -18.47 4.61 -2.22
C TYR A 79 -19.67 5.48 -1.82
N GLU A 80 -20.67 4.91 -1.15
CA GLU A 80 -21.83 5.64 -0.66
C GLU A 80 -21.44 6.70 0.40
N LEU A 81 -20.49 6.39 1.28
CA LEU A 81 -19.97 7.32 2.28
C LEU A 81 -19.35 8.56 1.61
N VAL A 82 -18.48 8.36 0.62
CA VAL A 82 -17.80 9.46 -0.07
C VAL A 82 -18.78 10.23 -0.96
N SER A 83 -19.72 9.54 -1.61
CA SER A 83 -20.67 10.15 -2.55
C SER A 83 -21.72 11.00 -1.84
N ASN A 84 -22.19 10.56 -0.65
CA ASN A 84 -23.28 11.22 0.06
C ASN A 84 -22.82 12.03 1.28
N LYS A 85 -21.57 11.88 1.73
CA LYS A 85 -21.03 12.54 2.92
C LYS A 85 -19.60 13.00 2.69
N CYS A 86 -18.66 12.52 3.48
CA CYS A 86 -17.24 12.84 3.42
C CYS A 86 -16.45 11.59 3.81
N GLY A 87 -15.40 11.29 3.05
CA GLY A 87 -14.45 10.24 3.38
C GLY A 87 -13.04 10.80 3.41
N VAL A 88 -12.19 10.15 4.20
CA VAL A 88 -10.76 10.46 4.30
C VAL A 88 -9.98 9.28 3.75
N ILE A 89 -9.00 9.55 2.89
CA ILE A 89 -8.13 8.54 2.30
C ILE A 89 -6.66 8.86 2.55
N ASP A 90 -5.87 7.82 2.81
CA ASP A 90 -4.43 7.97 2.96
C ASP A 90 -3.73 7.99 1.59
N LEU A 91 -3.16 9.14 1.25
CA LEU A 91 -2.39 9.35 0.02
C LEU A 91 -0.89 9.52 0.28
N SER A 92 -0.41 9.18 1.47
CA SER A 92 1.00 9.31 1.86
C SER A 92 1.96 8.60 0.92
N TRP A 93 1.50 7.51 0.29
CA TRP A 93 2.27 6.68 -0.62
C TRP A 93 2.53 7.31 -2.00
N ARG A 94 1.82 8.40 -2.34
CA ARG A 94 2.04 9.11 -3.60
C ARG A 94 3.43 9.77 -3.60
N GLY A 95 4.13 9.68 -4.72
CA GLY A 95 5.39 10.39 -4.92
C GLY A 95 5.15 11.90 -4.82
N LYS A 96 6.00 12.58 -4.04
CA LYS A 96 5.97 14.02 -3.84
C LYS A 96 7.33 14.56 -4.28
N ILE A 97 7.32 15.54 -5.17
CA ILE A 97 8.51 16.21 -5.66
C ILE A 97 8.26 17.70 -5.45
N GLU A 98 9.08 18.32 -4.63
CA GLU A 98 9.09 19.77 -4.44
C GLU A 98 10.17 20.36 -5.36
N VAL A 99 9.80 21.37 -6.14
CA VAL A 99 10.70 22.06 -7.06
C VAL A 99 10.89 23.48 -6.54
N LEU A 100 12.13 23.82 -6.18
CA LEU A 100 12.52 25.14 -5.66
C LEU A 100 13.29 25.90 -6.74
N PHE A 101 12.95 27.17 -6.96
CA PHE A 101 13.67 28.07 -7.87
C PHE A 101 14.85 28.74 -7.15
N PRO A 102 16.04 28.83 -7.80
CA PRO A 102 16.23 29.82 -8.87
C PRO A 102 16.85 29.30 -10.19
N PHE A 103 17.09 28.00 -10.36
CA PHE A 103 17.88 27.48 -11.49
C PHE A 103 17.06 27.13 -12.74
N LEU A 104 16.30 28.07 -13.28
CA LEU A 104 15.72 27.96 -14.63
C LEU A 104 16.37 28.94 -15.61
N PHE A 105 17.69 29.12 -15.52
CA PHE A 105 18.56 29.63 -16.60
C PHE A 105 20.00 29.24 -16.27
N VAL A 106 20.61 28.32 -17.03
CA VAL A 106 21.97 28.38 -17.60
C VAL A 106 22.07 27.22 -18.62
N TYR A 107 22.15 27.60 -19.90
CA TYR A 107 22.43 26.87 -21.15
C TYR A 107 21.78 25.50 -21.40
#